data_AF-H0A1K3-F1
#
_entry.id   AF-H0A1K3-F1
#
_cell.length_a   1.000
_cell.length_b   1.000
_cell.length_c   1.000
_cell.angle_alpha   90.00
_cell.angle_beta   90.00
_cell.angle_gamma   90.00
#
_symmetry.space_group_name_H-M   'P 1'
#
loop_
_entity.id
_entity.type
_entity.pdbx_description
1 polymer ?
#
loop_
_entity_poly.entity_id
_entity_poly.type
_entity_poly.pdbx_seq_one_letter_code
_entity_poly.pdbx_strand_id
1 'polypeptide(L)'
;MDIMADDTASTLLREANSLRDKGRWLDAADVYAALLLQRPDDAGIMAERAHCLESAGQTEAALRLYREADLLARDGAPALRLGHALLAETPPVLCTLATEGSDWRALPAGLFLRLDQLQRAGTGPADPDWLEALGMLRAAMAGPPLPFAHGTTLLSPGEVWALEEHAPALRRAREVAGLRFIPC
;
A
#
# COMPACT_ATOMS: atom_id res chain seq x y z
N MET A 1 -33.50 -9.57 17.83
CA MET A 1 -34.02 -8.34 17.19
C MET A 1 -32.90 -7.85 16.29
N ASP A 2 -32.80 -8.38 15.07
CA ASP A 2 -31.58 -8.18 14.22
C ASP A 2 -31.85 -8.26 12.69
N ILE A 3 -32.98 -8.84 12.29
CA ILE A 3 -33.31 -9.05 10.87
C ILE A 3 -33.55 -7.72 10.11
N MET A 4 -34.13 -6.70 10.75
CA MET A 4 -34.40 -5.42 10.07
C MET A 4 -33.16 -4.52 9.91
N ALA A 5 -32.17 -4.64 10.80
CA ALA A 5 -30.92 -3.87 10.72
C ALA A 5 -30.03 -4.39 9.57
N ASP A 6 -29.96 -5.72 9.43
CA ASP A 6 -29.21 -6.36 8.35
C ASP A 6 -29.82 -6.12 6.95
N ASP A 7 -31.16 -6.06 6.86
CA ASP A 7 -31.87 -5.71 5.62
C ASP A 7 -31.64 -4.24 5.21
N THR A 8 -31.57 -3.35 6.20
CA THR A 8 -31.24 -1.93 5.98
C THR A 8 -29.79 -1.76 5.51
N ALA A 9 -28.83 -2.43 6.15
CA ALA A 9 -27.42 -2.40 5.76
C ALA A 9 -27.19 -2.97 4.35
N SER A 10 -27.86 -4.08 4.03
CA SER A 10 -27.82 -4.69 2.69
C SER A 10 -28.40 -3.79 1.61
N THR A 11 -29.43 -3.02 1.94
CA THR A 11 -30.04 -2.03 1.04
C THR A 11 -29.10 -0.85 0.78
N LEU A 12 -28.51 -0.29 1.83
CA LEU A 12 -27.51 0.79 1.71
C LEU A 12 -26.29 0.35 0.91
N LEU A 13 -25.78 -0.86 1.14
CA LEU A 13 -24.64 -1.39 0.39
C LEU A 13 -24.94 -1.50 -1.12
N ARG A 14 -26.15 -1.97 -1.48
CA ARG A 14 -26.56 -2.07 -2.89
C ARG A 14 -26.70 -0.70 -3.55
N GLU A 15 -27.25 0.27 -2.81
CA GLU A 15 -27.39 1.65 -3.27
C GLU A 15 -26.03 2.32 -3.48
N ALA A 16 -25.13 2.24 -2.51
CA ALA A 16 -23.78 2.80 -2.60
C ALA A 16 -23.01 2.23 -3.81
N ASN A 17 -23.04 0.91 -4.00
CA ASN A 17 -22.43 0.28 -5.17
C ASN A 17 -23.06 0.76 -6.48
N SER A 18 -24.40 0.87 -6.55
CA SER A 18 -25.07 1.36 -7.76
C SER A 18 -24.71 2.82 -8.09
N LEU A 19 -24.53 3.68 -7.08
CA LEU A 19 -24.10 5.06 -7.28
C LEU A 19 -22.65 5.15 -7.75
N ARG A 20 -21.76 4.36 -7.13
CA ARG A 20 -20.35 4.23 -7.53
C ARG A 20 -20.24 3.78 -8.99
N ASP A 21 -20.95 2.72 -9.38
CA ASP A 21 -20.90 2.18 -10.75
C ASP A 21 -21.45 3.17 -11.81
N LYS A 22 -22.29 4.14 -11.40
CA LYS A 22 -22.77 5.24 -12.24
C LYS A 22 -21.83 6.46 -12.24
N GLY A 23 -20.71 6.40 -11.55
CA GLY A 23 -19.77 7.51 -11.38
C GLY A 23 -20.27 8.64 -10.48
N ARG A 24 -21.32 8.40 -9.69
CA ARG A 24 -21.83 9.36 -8.69
C ARG A 24 -21.04 9.24 -7.39
N TRP A 25 -19.77 9.61 -7.48
CA TRP A 25 -18.76 9.32 -6.47
C TRP A 25 -19.08 9.88 -5.07
N LEU A 26 -19.44 11.17 -4.98
CA LEU A 26 -19.74 11.78 -3.68
C LEU A 26 -21.02 11.21 -3.05
N ASP A 27 -22.05 10.98 -3.87
CA ASP A 27 -23.29 10.36 -3.39
C ASP A 27 -23.03 8.94 -2.86
N ALA A 28 -22.20 8.16 -3.56
CA ALA A 28 -21.79 6.83 -3.09
C ALA A 28 -21.00 6.91 -1.76
N ALA A 29 -20.08 7.87 -1.63
CA ALA A 29 -19.29 8.07 -0.42
C ALA A 29 -20.16 8.45 0.80
N ASP A 30 -21.25 9.18 0.60
CA ASP A 30 -22.21 9.52 1.65
C ASP A 30 -23.03 8.30 2.09
N VAL A 31 -23.47 7.46 1.15
CA VAL A 31 -24.19 6.21 1.49
C VAL A 31 -23.24 5.23 2.20
N TYR A 32 -21.98 5.12 1.79
CA TYR A 32 -20.99 4.35 2.53
C TYR A 32 -20.72 4.92 3.93
N ALA A 33 -20.74 6.25 4.12
CA ALA A 33 -20.64 6.84 5.45
C ALA A 33 -21.80 6.42 6.35
N ALA A 34 -23.03 6.39 5.82
CA ALA A 34 -24.21 5.91 6.55
C ALA A 34 -24.10 4.43 6.93
N LEU A 35 -23.46 3.61 6.08
CA LEU A 35 -23.19 2.21 6.37
C LEU A 35 -22.14 2.04 7.48
N LEU A 36 -21.10 2.88 7.52
CA LEU A 36 -20.08 2.90 8.58
C LEU A 36 -20.65 3.33 9.94
N LEU A 37 -21.74 4.09 10.00
CA LEU A 37 -22.41 4.36 11.28
C LEU A 37 -22.98 3.08 11.92
N GLN A 38 -23.28 2.06 11.11
CA GLN A 38 -23.77 0.75 11.57
C GLN A 38 -22.62 -0.25 11.75
N ARG A 39 -21.57 -0.13 10.93
CA ARG A 39 -20.40 -1.01 10.90
C ARG A 39 -19.11 -0.17 10.96
N PRO A 40 -18.79 0.44 12.11
CA PRO A 40 -17.71 1.43 12.21
C PRO A 40 -16.32 0.87 11.92
N ASP A 41 -16.13 -0.43 12.12
CA ASP A 41 -14.83 -1.11 11.95
C ASP A 41 -14.74 -1.94 10.66
N ASP A 42 -15.65 -1.73 9.71
CA ASP A 42 -15.65 -2.45 8.43
C ASP A 42 -14.66 -1.82 7.44
N ALA A 43 -13.42 -2.33 7.50
CA ALA A 43 -12.31 -1.88 6.64
C ALA A 43 -12.63 -1.97 5.14
N GLY A 44 -13.47 -2.94 4.73
CA GLY A 44 -13.90 -3.07 3.33
C GLY A 44 -14.76 -1.88 2.90
N ILE A 45 -15.75 -1.52 3.71
CA ILE A 45 -16.62 -0.37 3.45
C ILE A 45 -15.86 0.96 3.56
N MET A 46 -14.90 1.07 4.47
CA MET A 46 -14.02 2.24 4.56
C MET A 46 -13.18 2.44 3.29
N ALA A 47 -12.61 1.35 2.74
CA ALA A 47 -11.84 1.40 1.50
C ALA A 47 -12.70 1.79 0.29
N GLU A 48 -13.92 1.27 0.21
CA GLU A 48 -14.88 1.63 -0.86
C GLU A 48 -15.31 3.09 -0.80
N ARG A 49 -15.50 3.63 0.41
CA ARG A 49 -15.74 5.07 0.60
C ARG A 49 -14.54 5.91 0.20
N ALA A 50 -13.33 5.48 0.57
CA ALA A 50 -12.09 6.17 0.21
C ALA A 50 -11.90 6.23 -1.30
N HIS A 51 -12.16 5.13 -2.02
CA HIS A 51 -12.12 5.08 -3.47
C HIS A 51 -13.07 6.09 -4.11
N CYS A 52 -14.31 6.17 -3.62
CA CYS A 52 -15.27 7.16 -4.10
C CYS A 52 -14.80 8.60 -3.87
N LEU A 53 -14.22 8.90 -2.71
CA LEU A 53 -13.67 10.23 -2.42
C LEU A 53 -12.48 10.58 -3.32
N GLU A 54 -11.62 9.60 -3.61
CA GLU A 54 -10.48 9.76 -4.52
C GLU A 54 -10.94 10.04 -5.95
N SER A 55 -11.89 9.27 -6.47
CA SER A 55 -12.49 9.48 -7.80
C SER A 55 -13.23 10.82 -7.93
N ALA A 56 -13.66 11.40 -6.81
CA ALA A 56 -14.23 12.75 -6.75
C ALA A 56 -13.18 13.87 -6.58
N GLY A 57 -11.88 13.54 -6.48
CA GLY A 57 -10.79 14.49 -6.28
C GLY A 57 -10.56 14.92 -4.82
N GLN A 58 -11.23 14.30 -3.85
CA GLN A 58 -11.02 14.55 -2.42
C GLN A 58 -9.87 13.69 -1.85
N THR A 59 -8.69 13.83 -2.43
CA THR A 59 -7.52 12.99 -2.15
C THR A 59 -7.14 12.93 -0.67
N GLU A 60 -7.19 14.05 0.05
CA GLU A 60 -6.81 14.06 1.47
C GLU A 60 -7.79 13.27 2.36
N ALA A 61 -9.09 13.38 2.07
CA ALA A 61 -10.12 12.64 2.80
C ALA A 61 -10.06 11.13 2.50
N ALA A 62 -9.82 10.77 1.24
CA ALA A 62 -9.59 9.39 0.83
C ALA A 62 -8.38 8.78 1.54
N LEU A 63 -7.26 9.49 1.58
CA LEU A 63 -6.04 9.04 2.26
C LEU A 63 -6.23 8.81 3.75
N ARG A 64 -7.04 9.63 4.45
CA ARG A 64 -7.37 9.37 5.86
C ARG A 64 -8.15 8.07 6.05
N LEU A 65 -9.16 7.84 5.22
CA LEU A 65 -9.96 6.61 5.31
C LEU A 65 -9.18 5.36 4.92
N TYR A 66 -8.34 5.42 3.90
CA TYR A 66 -7.46 4.30 3.58
C TYR A 66 -6.52 3.98 4.74
N ARG A 67 -6.01 4.97 5.48
CA ARG A 67 -5.20 4.76 6.70
C ARG A 67 -5.99 4.08 7.81
N GLU A 68 -7.24 4.49 8.04
CA GLU A 68 -8.11 3.90 9.07
C GLU A 68 -8.49 2.45 8.71
N ALA A 69 -8.91 2.20 7.46
CA ALA A 69 -9.20 0.86 6.96
C ALA A 69 -8.00 -0.08 7.09
N ASP A 70 -6.82 0.44 6.76
CA ASP A 70 -5.55 -0.28 6.84
C ASP A 70 -5.18 -0.59 8.29
N LEU A 71 -5.39 0.32 9.25
CA LEU A 71 -5.21 0.05 10.68
C LEU A 71 -6.13 -1.05 11.20
N LEU A 72 -7.39 -1.07 10.77
CA LEU A 72 -8.37 -2.08 11.18
C LEU A 72 -8.10 -3.46 10.56
N ALA A 73 -7.60 -3.49 9.32
CA ALA A 73 -7.16 -4.73 8.67
C ALA A 73 -5.87 -5.32 9.27
N ARG A 74 -5.16 -4.56 10.13
CA ARG A 74 -3.79 -4.83 10.61
C ARG A 74 -3.66 -5.43 12.02
N ASP A 75 -4.75 -5.82 12.68
CA ASP A 75 -4.72 -6.58 13.93
C ASP A 75 -4.13 -8.02 13.80
N GLY A 76 -3.22 -8.26 12.83
CA GLY A 76 -2.70 -9.60 12.50
C GLY A 76 -1.28 -9.81 11.93
N ALA A 77 -0.39 -8.83 11.66
CA ALA A 77 0.94 -9.22 11.09
C ALA A 77 2.17 -8.25 11.18
N PRO A 78 3.42 -8.78 11.13
CA PRO A 78 4.70 -8.04 11.27
C PRO A 78 5.07 -7.01 10.20
N ALA A 79 4.34 -6.92 9.08
CA ALA A 79 4.55 -5.91 8.03
C ALA A 79 4.30 -4.46 8.52
N LEU A 80 3.69 -4.33 9.70
CA LEU A 80 3.36 -3.09 10.40
C LEU A 80 4.57 -2.19 10.73
N ARG A 81 5.79 -2.72 10.76
CA ARG A 81 6.98 -1.92 11.15
C ARG A 81 7.45 -0.92 10.08
N LEU A 82 7.12 -1.14 8.80
CA LEU A 82 7.52 -0.26 7.68
C LEU A 82 6.48 0.79 7.32
N GLY A 83 5.19 0.45 7.43
CA GLY A 83 4.09 1.40 7.21
C GLY A 83 4.14 2.58 8.19
N HIS A 84 4.46 2.33 9.46
CA HIS A 84 4.60 3.38 10.47
C HIS A 84 5.81 4.30 10.20
N ALA A 85 6.92 3.75 9.72
CA ALA A 85 8.11 4.56 9.40
C ALA A 85 7.82 5.56 8.27
N LEU A 86 7.00 5.18 7.28
CA LEU A 86 6.53 6.06 6.19
C LEU A 86 5.57 7.17 6.64
N LEU A 87 5.16 7.17 7.91
CA LEU A 87 4.33 8.20 8.53
C LEU A 87 5.15 9.13 9.45
N ALA A 88 6.46 8.92 9.57
CA ALA A 88 7.34 9.79 10.35
C ALA A 88 7.51 11.16 9.68
N GLU A 89 7.89 12.19 10.47
CA GLU A 89 8.22 13.54 9.94
C GLU A 89 9.26 13.48 8.80
N THR A 90 10.10 12.44 8.81
CA THR A 90 10.98 12.06 7.72
C THR A 90 10.73 10.60 7.34
N PRO A 91 9.84 10.33 6.38
CA PRO A 91 9.55 8.95 5.98
C PRO A 91 10.80 8.31 5.36
N PRO A 92 11.09 7.03 5.64
CA PRO A 92 12.19 6.33 4.99
C PRO A 92 11.91 6.20 3.50
N VAL A 93 12.97 6.28 2.71
CA VAL A 93 12.88 5.98 1.28
C VAL A 93 12.87 4.47 1.13
N LEU A 94 11.82 3.93 0.50
CA LEU A 94 11.81 2.54 0.10
C LEU A 94 12.70 2.37 -1.13
N CYS A 95 13.42 1.25 -1.18
CA CYS A 95 14.25 0.92 -2.32
C CYS A 95 14.15 -0.56 -2.68
N THR A 96 14.37 -0.83 -3.95
CA THR A 96 14.49 -2.19 -4.52
C THR A 96 15.85 -2.33 -5.20
N LEU A 97 16.32 -3.57 -5.36
CA LEU A 97 17.45 -3.87 -6.22
C LEU A 97 17.01 -3.78 -7.69
N ALA A 98 17.94 -3.36 -8.56
CA ALA A 98 17.75 -3.44 -10.00
C ALA A 98 17.66 -4.91 -10.46
N THR A 99 17.03 -5.14 -11.61
CA THR A 99 16.96 -6.48 -12.22
C THR A 99 18.31 -6.95 -12.75
N GLU A 100 19.21 -6.01 -13.07
CA GLU A 100 20.56 -6.28 -13.55
C GLU A 100 21.56 -5.38 -12.82
N GLY A 101 22.65 -5.97 -12.37
CA GLY A 101 23.70 -5.29 -11.62
C GLY A 101 23.37 -5.04 -10.15
N SER A 102 24.31 -4.38 -9.46
CA SER A 102 24.32 -4.27 -8.01
C SER A 102 24.02 -2.86 -7.52
N ASP A 103 22.99 -2.22 -8.09
CA ASP A 103 22.56 -0.88 -7.73
C ASP A 103 21.14 -0.84 -7.15
N TRP A 104 20.87 0.18 -6.34
CA TRP A 104 19.59 0.41 -5.68
C TRP A 104 18.71 1.35 -6.51
N ARG A 105 17.39 1.19 -6.40
CA ARG A 105 16.38 2.00 -7.09
C ARG A 105 15.33 2.47 -6.10
N ALA A 106 14.85 3.70 -6.28
CA ALA A 106 13.75 4.20 -5.47
C ALA A 106 12.48 3.39 -5.76
N LEU A 107 11.81 2.92 -4.72
CA LEU A 107 10.52 2.27 -4.82
C LEU A 107 9.45 3.24 -4.30
N PRO A 108 8.46 3.65 -5.11
CA PRO A 108 7.37 4.47 -4.63
C PRO A 108 6.59 3.76 -3.51
N ALA A 109 6.33 4.48 -2.41
CA ALA A 109 5.59 3.93 -1.27
C ALA A 109 4.19 3.42 -1.65
N GLY A 110 3.47 4.15 -2.51
CA GLY A 110 2.16 3.73 -3.00
C GLY A 110 2.20 2.42 -3.79
N LEU A 111 3.27 2.18 -4.55
CA LEU A 111 3.45 0.92 -5.29
C LEU A 111 3.69 -0.25 -4.33
N PHE A 112 4.52 -0.06 -3.30
CA PHE A 112 4.75 -1.06 -2.27
C PHE A 112 3.44 -1.45 -1.55
N LEU A 113 2.65 -0.45 -1.13
CA LEU A 113 1.37 -0.68 -0.46
C LEU A 113 0.36 -1.39 -1.39
N ARG A 114 0.32 -1.03 -2.68
CA ARG A 114 -0.56 -1.69 -3.66
C ARG A 114 -0.18 -3.15 -3.86
N LEU A 115 1.11 -3.46 -3.97
CA LEU A 115 1.60 -4.85 -4.09
C LEU A 115 1.25 -5.68 -2.85
N ASP A 116 1.45 -5.12 -1.65
CA ASP A 116 1.08 -5.78 -0.39
C ASP A 116 -0.43 -6.06 -0.31
N GLN A 117 -1.26 -5.09 -0.68
CA GLN A 117 -2.71 -5.24 -0.73
C GLN A 117 -3.14 -6.36 -1.68
N LEU A 118 -2.66 -6.33 -2.93
CA LEU A 118 -3.00 -7.33 -3.95
C LEU A 118 -2.59 -8.74 -3.51
N GLN A 119 -1.38 -8.87 -2.94
CA GLN A 119 -0.89 -10.14 -2.43
C GLN A 119 -1.75 -10.68 -1.28
N ARG A 120 -2.21 -9.82 -0.36
CA ARG A 120 -3.12 -10.22 0.73
C ARG A 120 -4.52 -10.60 0.22
N ALA A 121 -4.99 -9.94 -0.83
CA ALA A 121 -6.27 -10.24 -1.45
C ALA A 121 -6.28 -11.60 -2.20
N GLY A 122 -5.11 -12.24 -2.36
CA GLY A 122 -5.00 -13.53 -3.03
C GLY A 122 -5.22 -13.44 -4.54
N THR A 123 -4.93 -12.28 -5.16
CA THR A 123 -5.08 -12.07 -6.61
C THR A 123 -4.23 -13.08 -7.38
N GLY A 124 -4.85 -13.70 -8.39
CA GLY A 124 -4.16 -14.67 -9.24
C GLY A 124 -3.05 -14.02 -10.07
N PRO A 125 -2.07 -14.80 -10.56
CA PRO A 125 -0.93 -14.27 -11.32
C PRO A 125 -1.30 -13.65 -12.68
N ALA A 126 -2.52 -13.89 -13.17
CA ALA A 126 -3.07 -13.33 -14.41
C ALA A 126 -4.05 -12.16 -14.15
N ASP A 127 -4.21 -11.74 -12.89
CA ASP A 127 -5.07 -10.62 -12.54
C ASP A 127 -4.55 -9.31 -13.19
N PRO A 128 -5.40 -8.53 -13.88
CA PRO A 128 -4.98 -7.29 -14.54
C PRO A 128 -4.31 -6.29 -13.59
N ASP A 129 -4.82 -6.13 -12.38
CA ASP A 129 -4.30 -5.18 -11.39
C ASP A 129 -2.92 -5.63 -10.89
N TRP A 130 -2.75 -6.95 -10.72
CA TRP A 130 -1.46 -7.55 -10.38
C TRP A 130 -0.44 -7.34 -11.49
N LEU A 131 -0.83 -7.59 -12.75
CA LEU A 131 0.04 -7.40 -13.91
C LEU A 131 0.45 -5.94 -14.09
N GLU A 132 -0.46 -5.00 -13.85
CA GLU A 132 -0.18 -3.56 -13.87
C GLU A 132 0.84 -3.19 -12.78
N ALA A 133 0.60 -3.60 -11.53
CA ALA A 133 1.49 -3.33 -10.42
C ALA A 133 2.89 -3.92 -10.66
N LEU A 134 2.98 -5.13 -11.24
CA LEU A 134 4.24 -5.72 -11.67
C LEU A 134 4.93 -4.92 -12.79
N GLY A 135 4.17 -4.36 -13.73
CA GLY A 135 4.68 -3.46 -14.75
C GLY A 135 5.31 -2.21 -14.14
N MET A 136 4.64 -1.59 -13.17
CA MET A 136 5.17 -0.44 -12.44
C MET A 136 6.42 -0.79 -11.62
N LEU A 137 6.45 -1.97 -11.00
CA LEU A 137 7.64 -2.46 -10.27
C LEU A 137 8.84 -2.63 -11.20
N ARG A 138 8.63 -3.24 -12.38
CA ARG A 138 9.68 -3.37 -13.40
C ARG A 138 10.19 -2.00 -13.86
N ALA A 139 9.31 -1.04 -14.08
CA ALA A 139 9.69 0.32 -14.44
C ALA A 139 10.53 0.99 -13.32
N ALA A 140 10.15 0.81 -12.06
CA ALA A 140 10.92 1.31 -10.93
C ALA A 140 12.32 0.66 -10.84
N MET A 141 12.41 -0.66 -11.06
CA MET A 141 13.70 -1.39 -11.08
C MET A 141 14.60 -0.96 -12.26
N ALA A 142 14.03 -0.51 -13.37
CA ALA A 142 14.76 0.05 -14.51
C ALA A 142 15.08 1.55 -14.37
N GLY A 143 14.65 2.18 -13.28
CA GLY A 143 14.83 3.60 -13.03
C GLY A 143 16.30 4.01 -12.79
N PRO A 144 16.54 5.29 -12.49
CA PRO A 144 17.88 5.76 -12.14
C PRO A 144 18.36 5.18 -10.80
N PRO A 145 19.68 5.06 -10.59
CA PRO A 145 20.23 4.64 -9.30
C PRO A 145 19.85 5.60 -8.18
N LEU A 146 19.46 5.03 -7.04
CA LEU A 146 19.19 5.76 -5.81
C LEU A 146 20.53 6.06 -5.10
N PRO A 147 20.96 7.33 -5.00
CA PRO A 147 22.13 7.66 -4.19
C PRO A 147 21.80 7.54 -2.70
N PHE A 148 22.74 6.99 -1.93
CA PHE A 148 22.67 7.03 -0.46
C PHE A 148 23.47 8.21 0.08
N ALA A 149 22.88 8.97 0.98
CA ALA A 149 23.62 9.97 1.75
C ALA A 149 24.54 9.27 2.77
N HIS A 150 25.64 9.94 3.13
CA HIS A 150 26.58 9.35 4.08
C HIS A 150 25.90 9.04 5.43
N GLY A 151 26.07 7.81 5.93
CA GLY A 151 25.51 7.40 7.22
C GLY A 151 24.03 6.97 7.17
N THR A 152 23.47 6.83 5.97
CA THR A 152 22.15 6.21 5.77
C THR A 152 22.15 4.80 6.39
N THR A 153 21.04 4.44 7.04
CA THR A 153 20.81 3.09 7.55
C THR A 153 19.82 2.38 6.65
N LEU A 154 20.24 1.28 6.05
CA LEU A 154 19.38 0.39 5.28
C LEU A 154 18.85 -0.72 6.18
N LEU A 155 17.53 -0.87 6.17
CA LEU A 155 16.80 -1.91 6.87
C LEU A 155 16.12 -2.80 5.84
N SER A 156 16.32 -4.11 5.94
CA SER A 156 15.81 -5.07 4.97
C SER A 156 14.88 -6.07 5.68
N PRO A 157 13.57 -5.99 5.46
CA PRO A 157 12.61 -6.92 6.07
C PRO A 157 12.72 -8.32 5.43
N GLY A 158 13.11 -9.32 6.21
CA GLY A 158 13.05 -10.73 5.81
C GLY A 158 14.33 -11.31 5.18
N GLU A 159 14.24 -12.55 4.70
CA GLU A 159 15.39 -13.32 4.19
C GLU A 159 15.77 -12.93 2.76
N VAL A 160 16.39 -11.76 2.59
CA VAL A 160 16.84 -11.25 1.28
C VAL A 160 18.22 -11.81 0.88
N TRP A 161 18.76 -12.74 1.69
CA TRP A 161 20.07 -13.36 1.51
C TRP A 161 20.18 -14.25 0.27
N ALA A 162 19.05 -14.73 -0.25
CA ALA A 162 18.99 -15.63 -1.40
C ALA A 162 19.13 -14.91 -2.75
N LEU A 163 19.13 -13.58 -2.79
CA LEU A 163 19.33 -12.82 -4.03
C LEU A 163 20.84 -12.63 -4.27
N GLU A 164 21.36 -13.20 -5.37
CA GLU A 164 22.79 -13.18 -5.72
C GLU A 164 23.38 -11.76 -5.75
N GLU A 165 22.59 -10.78 -6.20
CA GLU A 165 23.01 -9.37 -6.34
C GLU A 165 22.95 -8.56 -5.04
N HIS A 166 22.31 -9.07 -3.99
CA HIS A 166 22.13 -8.33 -2.74
C HIS A 166 23.45 -8.07 -2.01
N ALA A 167 24.32 -9.08 -1.89
CA ALA A 167 25.59 -8.93 -1.18
C ALA A 167 26.60 -8.01 -1.91
N PRO A 168 26.79 -8.11 -3.24
CA PRO A 168 27.54 -7.12 -4.01
C PRO A 168 27.00 -5.69 -3.87
N ALA A 169 25.68 -5.51 -3.97
CA ALA A 169 25.05 -4.18 -3.89
C ALA A 169 25.24 -3.54 -2.51
N LEU A 170 25.20 -4.36 -1.45
CA LEU A 170 25.43 -3.90 -0.10
C LEU A 170 26.89 -3.48 0.13
N ARG A 171 27.86 -4.25 -0.39
CA ARG A 171 29.29 -3.89 -0.29
C ARG A 171 29.56 -2.55 -0.96
N ARG A 172 29.10 -2.38 -2.20
CA ARG A 172 29.24 -1.14 -2.97
C ARG A 172 28.63 0.07 -2.23
N ALA A 173 27.42 -0.09 -1.68
CA ALA A 173 26.77 0.99 -0.92
C ALA A 173 27.51 1.35 0.38
N ARG A 174 28.11 0.36 1.05
CA ARG A 174 28.96 0.61 2.24
C ARG A 174 30.24 1.35 1.89
N GLU A 175 30.88 0.97 0.78
CA GLU A 175 32.12 1.60 0.31
C GLU A 175 31.92 3.04 -0.16
N VAL A 176 30.84 3.29 -0.92
CA VAL A 176 30.60 4.61 -1.54
C VAL A 176 29.94 5.60 -0.58
N ALA A 177 29.02 5.12 0.27
CA ALA A 177 28.18 6.00 1.10
C ALA A 177 28.30 5.75 2.60
N GLY A 178 29.19 4.86 3.07
CA GLY A 178 29.29 4.54 4.49
C GLY A 178 27.99 3.99 5.07
N LEU A 179 27.20 3.27 4.26
CA LEU A 179 25.90 2.73 4.61
C LEU A 179 25.99 1.82 5.85
N ARG A 180 25.06 1.95 6.79
CA ARG A 180 24.86 0.99 7.88
C ARG A 180 23.78 0.00 7.47
N PHE A 181 24.01 -1.30 7.67
CA PHE A 181 23.04 -2.34 7.34
C PHE A 181 22.55 -3.03 8.60
N ILE A 182 21.23 -3.13 8.76
CA ILE A 182 20.59 -3.84 9.86
C ILE A 182 19.68 -4.92 9.25
N PRO A 183 20.02 -6.22 9.38
CA PRO A 183 19.09 -7.29 9.04
C PRO A 183 17.97 -7.35 10.08
N CYS A 184 16.71 -7.53 9.65
CA CYS A 184 15.57 -7.59 10.57
C CYS A 184 14.49 -8.59 10.15
#